data_AF-A0A947AFE7-F1
#
_entry.id   AF-A0A947AFE7-F1
#
_cell.length_a   1.000
_cell.length_b   1.000
_cell.length_c   1.000
_cell.angle_alpha   90.00
_cell.angle_beta   90.00
_cell.angle_gamma   90.00
#
_symmetry.space_group_name_H-M   'P 1'
#
loop_
_entity.id
_entity.type
_entity.pdbx_description
1 polymer ?
#
loop_
_entity_poly.entity_id
_entity_poly.type
_entity_poly.pdbx_seq_one_letter_code
_entity_poly.pdbx_strand_id
1 'polypeptide(L)'
;ATPDALETISSTLLQTGTTSFLPTTMTMSSEDIDKALQNIQFYADEVTGANILGLHLEGPFINVDKHGAQDKAYVQTANMALIEKYIQEIKMITLAPEIEGSEHFVKLLTKEYPHVILSIGHSDASYEESQKSFDWGISHATHLFNAMNPYHHRKPGIVGAVFDSDVTCDIIADLVHTHPSTLELVQKVKKEKLILITDAMRAGCMKCGVYDLGGRRVEVDKGKAILEDGTLAGSVLKMNDALSNMRAHTTMSLIEIVNSVTKIPAAKLGIPKGELREGYDADIVIFDENFSIISTIVKGEVKYKR
;
A
#
# COMPACT_ATOMS: atom_id res chain seq x y z
N ALA A 1 14.99 -7.43 2.14
CA ALA A 1 15.54 -6.13 1.68
C ALA A 1 16.96 -5.98 2.21
N THR A 2 17.89 -5.32 1.51
CA THR A 2 19.23 -4.96 2.03
C THR A 2 19.24 -3.48 2.45
N PRO A 3 20.22 -3.00 3.25
CA PRO A 3 20.35 -1.57 3.58
C PRO A 3 20.43 -0.69 2.32
N ASP A 4 21.27 -1.08 1.36
CA ASP A 4 21.39 -0.37 0.08
C ASP A 4 20.07 -0.28 -0.69
N ALA A 5 19.22 -1.32 -0.61
CA ALA A 5 17.91 -1.30 -1.25
C ALA A 5 16.96 -0.30 -0.56
N LEU A 6 16.97 -0.24 0.78
CA LEU A 6 16.18 0.74 1.54
C LEU A 6 16.60 2.17 1.19
N GLU A 7 17.91 2.44 1.15
CA GLU A 7 18.45 3.76 0.78
C GLU A 7 18.12 4.12 -0.68
N THR A 8 18.23 3.14 -1.59
CA THR A 8 17.87 3.35 -3.00
C THR A 8 16.40 3.71 -3.15
N ILE A 9 15.50 3.00 -2.46
CA ILE A 9 14.06 3.32 -2.47
C ILE A 9 13.84 4.72 -1.88
N SER A 10 14.39 4.97 -0.68
CA SER A 10 14.25 6.23 0.05
C SER A 10 14.66 7.45 -0.79
N SER A 11 15.82 7.39 -1.44
CA SER A 11 16.34 8.47 -2.29
C SER A 11 15.55 8.62 -3.59
N THR A 12 15.19 7.51 -4.25
CA THR A 12 14.47 7.50 -5.52
C THR A 12 13.07 8.09 -5.40
N LEU A 13 12.37 7.81 -4.30
CA LEU A 13 11.00 8.25 -4.05
C LEU A 13 10.85 9.78 -4.00
N LEU A 14 11.91 10.50 -3.59
CA LEU A 14 11.91 11.95 -3.51
C LEU A 14 11.59 12.63 -4.85
N GLN A 15 12.03 12.05 -5.98
CA GLN A 15 11.79 12.60 -7.31
C GLN A 15 10.31 12.50 -7.75
N THR A 16 9.52 11.70 -7.02
CA THR A 16 8.09 11.50 -7.25
C THR A 16 7.21 12.25 -6.24
N GLY A 17 7.83 13.01 -5.33
CA GLY A 17 7.15 13.78 -4.29
C GLY A 17 6.78 12.97 -3.06
N THR A 18 7.30 11.75 -2.90
CA THR A 18 7.06 10.95 -1.69
C THR A 18 8.13 11.27 -0.65
N THR A 19 7.72 11.80 0.50
CA THR A 19 8.60 12.16 1.63
C THR A 19 8.68 11.07 2.69
N SER A 20 7.72 10.15 2.71
CA SER A 20 7.62 9.07 3.69
C SER A 20 6.91 7.87 3.06
N PHE A 21 7.29 6.65 3.45
CA PHE A 21 6.68 5.42 2.93
C PHE A 21 6.74 4.27 3.95
N LEU A 22 5.96 3.22 3.68
CA LEU A 22 6.10 1.93 4.33
C LEU A 22 6.76 0.98 3.32
N PRO A 23 8.00 0.50 3.53
CA PRO A 23 8.50 -0.67 2.81
C PRO A 23 7.53 -1.84 2.99
N THR A 24 7.07 -2.38 1.87
CA THR A 24 6.08 -3.45 1.82
C THR A 24 6.75 -4.79 1.50
N THR A 25 6.50 -5.82 2.30
CA THR A 25 6.95 -7.19 2.02
C THR A 25 5.93 -7.92 1.15
N MET A 26 6.28 -9.12 0.67
CA MET A 26 5.35 -10.04 0.01
C MET A 26 5.36 -11.39 0.72
N THR A 27 4.38 -12.24 0.40
CA THR A 27 4.39 -13.67 0.76
C THR A 27 5.64 -14.33 0.17
N MET A 28 6.55 -14.68 1.07
CA MET A 28 7.84 -15.31 0.82
C MET A 28 8.12 -16.30 1.95
N SER A 29 9.23 -17.04 1.86
CA SER A 29 9.66 -17.91 2.95
C SER A 29 9.78 -17.13 4.28
N SER A 30 9.51 -17.80 5.41
CA SER A 30 9.63 -17.15 6.72
C SER A 30 11.03 -16.60 6.99
N GLU A 31 12.06 -17.24 6.42
CA GLU A 31 13.45 -16.78 6.50
C GLU A 31 13.66 -15.47 5.73
N ASP A 32 13.09 -15.33 4.53
CA ASP A 32 13.22 -14.11 3.72
C ASP A 32 12.41 -12.95 4.29
N ILE A 33 11.21 -13.24 4.83
CA ILE A 33 10.42 -12.25 5.57
C ILE A 33 11.22 -11.80 6.79
N ASP A 34 11.70 -12.72 7.62
CA ASP A 34 12.50 -12.39 8.81
C ASP A 34 13.71 -11.52 8.46
N LYS A 35 14.49 -11.86 7.43
CA LYS A 35 15.60 -11.02 6.94
C LYS A 35 15.14 -9.64 6.51
N ALA A 36 13.99 -9.52 5.83
CA ALA A 36 13.47 -8.22 5.41
C ALA A 36 13.05 -7.36 6.61
N LEU A 37 12.34 -7.95 7.58
CA LEU A 37 11.90 -7.27 8.79
C LEU A 37 13.09 -6.85 9.67
N GLN A 38 14.10 -7.70 9.82
CA GLN A 38 15.35 -7.36 10.51
C GLN A 38 16.04 -6.16 9.87
N ASN A 39 16.18 -6.16 8.55
CA ASN A 39 16.86 -5.05 7.89
C ASN A 39 16.07 -3.74 8.00
N ILE A 40 14.74 -3.77 7.98
CA ILE A 40 13.95 -2.57 8.26
C ILE A 40 14.16 -2.12 9.71
N GLN A 41 14.08 -3.03 10.68
CA GLN A 41 14.28 -2.71 12.10
C GLN A 41 15.64 -2.06 12.38
N PHE A 42 16.72 -2.51 11.74
CA PHE A 42 18.06 -1.99 12.00
C PHE A 42 18.41 -0.74 11.20
N TYR A 43 17.91 -0.61 9.96
CA TYR A 43 18.41 0.39 9.01
C TYR A 43 17.36 1.43 8.59
N ALA A 44 16.12 1.36 9.10
CA ALA A 44 15.08 2.33 8.74
C ALA A 44 15.45 3.79 9.04
N ASP A 45 16.17 4.04 10.14
CA ASP A 45 16.58 5.38 10.55
C ASP A 45 17.89 5.85 9.88
N GLU A 46 18.57 4.98 9.14
CA GLU A 46 19.84 5.31 8.46
C GLU A 46 19.63 5.89 7.05
N VAL A 47 18.42 5.80 6.51
CA VAL A 47 18.14 6.29 5.15
C VAL A 47 18.18 7.81 5.06
N THR A 48 18.67 8.34 3.95
CA THR A 48 18.92 9.78 3.81
C THR A 48 17.82 10.54 3.04
N GLY A 49 16.92 9.81 2.38
CA GLY A 49 15.85 10.36 1.55
C GLY A 49 14.48 10.38 2.22
N ALA A 50 13.47 9.80 1.57
CA ALA A 50 12.14 9.63 2.14
C ALA A 50 12.17 8.78 3.42
N ASN A 51 11.43 9.17 4.45
CA ASN A 51 11.41 8.48 5.73
C ASN A 51 10.73 7.10 5.63
N ILE A 52 11.29 6.11 6.32
CA ILE A 52 10.62 4.84 6.57
C ILE A 52 9.79 5.00 7.86
N LEU A 53 8.46 4.89 7.76
CA LEU A 53 7.54 5.09 8.90
C LEU A 53 7.29 3.82 9.74
N GLY A 54 7.94 2.73 9.37
CA GLY A 54 7.67 1.37 9.80
C GLY A 54 7.55 0.47 8.58
N LEU A 55 6.73 -0.58 8.63
CA LEU A 55 6.56 -1.48 7.50
C LEU A 55 5.12 -1.95 7.30
N HIS A 56 4.86 -2.38 6.08
CA HIS A 56 3.61 -3.02 5.67
C HIS A 56 3.88 -4.49 5.35
N LEU A 57 3.30 -5.38 6.13
CA LEU A 57 3.37 -6.81 5.92
C LEU A 57 2.22 -7.25 5.02
N GLU A 58 2.45 -7.33 3.71
CA GLU A 58 1.45 -7.82 2.76
C GLU A 58 1.55 -9.33 2.56
N GLY A 59 0.62 -10.07 3.16
CA GLY A 59 0.79 -11.51 3.35
C GLY A 59 1.81 -11.85 4.43
N PRO A 60 2.06 -13.13 4.75
CA PRO A 60 1.64 -14.32 4.01
C PRO A 60 0.27 -14.90 4.41
N PHE A 61 -0.50 -14.16 5.22
CA PHE A 61 -1.79 -14.57 5.75
C PHE A 61 -2.94 -14.31 4.76
N ILE A 62 -2.83 -14.84 3.55
CA ILE A 62 -3.74 -14.55 2.44
C ILE A 62 -4.47 -15.80 1.94
N ASN A 63 -5.48 -15.60 1.10
CA ASN A 63 -6.15 -16.70 0.41
C ASN A 63 -5.30 -17.17 -0.77
N VAL A 64 -5.00 -18.48 -0.81
CA VAL A 64 -4.19 -19.12 -1.85
C VAL A 64 -4.74 -18.92 -3.28
N ASP A 65 -6.06 -18.84 -3.44
CA ASP A 65 -6.71 -18.65 -4.74
C ASP A 65 -6.71 -17.18 -5.17
N LYS A 66 -6.36 -16.27 -4.26
CA LYS A 66 -6.23 -14.82 -4.47
C LYS A 66 -4.80 -14.33 -4.31
N HIS A 67 -3.83 -15.21 -4.47
CA HIS A 67 -2.41 -14.88 -4.38
C HIS A 67 -1.94 -13.78 -5.36
N GLY A 68 -2.55 -13.65 -6.54
CA GLY A 68 -2.10 -12.70 -7.56
C GLY A 68 -0.62 -12.92 -7.93
N ALA A 69 0.21 -11.90 -7.72
CA ALA A 69 1.65 -12.01 -7.95
C ALA A 69 2.40 -12.78 -6.86
N GLN A 70 1.79 -12.96 -5.69
CA GLN A 70 2.41 -13.60 -4.53
C GLN A 70 2.61 -15.12 -4.76
N ASP A 71 3.64 -15.69 -4.13
CA ASP A 71 3.94 -17.12 -4.28
C ASP A 71 3.06 -17.96 -3.34
N LYS A 72 2.20 -18.79 -3.94
CA LYS A 72 1.29 -19.69 -3.22
C LYS A 72 2.01 -20.65 -2.27
N ALA A 73 3.25 -21.03 -2.59
CA ALA A 73 4.00 -22.01 -1.80
C ALA A 73 4.32 -21.53 -0.38
N TYR A 74 4.30 -20.22 -0.15
CA TYR A 74 4.60 -19.62 1.16
C TYR A 74 3.37 -19.07 1.89
N VAL A 75 2.17 -19.26 1.34
CA VAL A 75 0.93 -18.88 2.03
C VAL A 75 0.80 -19.69 3.31
N GLN A 76 0.49 -19.02 4.42
CA GLN A 76 0.33 -19.64 5.73
C GLN A 76 -0.86 -19.04 6.49
N THR A 77 -1.32 -19.75 7.51
CA THR A 77 -2.37 -19.24 8.41
C THR A 77 -1.83 -18.10 9.28
N ALA A 78 -2.75 -17.22 9.70
CA ALA A 78 -2.42 -16.07 10.55
C ALA A 78 -1.82 -16.53 11.88
N ASN A 79 -0.59 -16.09 12.17
CA ASN A 79 0.12 -16.46 13.39
C ASN A 79 1.03 -15.35 13.91
N MET A 80 1.12 -15.22 15.24
CA MET A 80 1.92 -14.18 15.91
C MET A 80 3.42 -14.43 15.79
N ALA A 81 3.85 -15.68 15.66
CA ALA A 81 5.28 -16.04 15.71
C ALA A 81 6.13 -15.35 14.63
N LEU A 82 5.55 -15.09 13.44
CA LEU A 82 6.26 -14.37 12.38
C LEU A 82 6.45 -12.87 12.68
N ILE A 83 5.58 -12.27 13.48
CA ILE A 83 5.48 -10.80 13.63
C ILE A 83 5.85 -10.28 15.00
N GLU A 84 5.82 -11.12 16.04
CA GLU A 84 5.95 -10.71 17.45
C GLU A 84 7.23 -9.90 17.71
N LYS A 85 8.36 -10.32 17.13
CA LYS A 85 9.66 -9.64 17.28
C LYS A 85 9.70 -8.24 16.62
N TYR A 86 8.82 -7.98 15.64
CA TYR A 86 8.84 -6.79 14.79
C TYR A 86 7.55 -5.96 14.93
N ILE A 87 6.73 -6.24 15.93
CA ILE A 87 5.38 -5.67 16.05
C ILE A 87 5.37 -4.15 16.25
N GLN A 88 6.48 -3.58 16.73
CA GLN A 88 6.61 -2.13 16.93
C GLN A 88 6.87 -1.40 15.60
N GLU A 89 7.59 -2.05 14.70
CA GLU A 89 7.93 -1.59 13.36
C GLU A 89 6.77 -1.79 12.37
N ILE A 90 5.93 -2.81 12.59
CA ILE A 90 4.74 -3.06 11.78
C ILE A 90 3.71 -1.97 11.98
N LYS A 91 3.29 -1.32 10.88
CA LYS A 91 2.20 -0.35 10.84
C LYS A 91 0.96 -0.87 10.14
N MET A 92 1.12 -1.83 9.23
CA MET A 92 0.01 -2.41 8.51
C MET A 92 0.25 -3.89 8.23
N ILE A 93 -0.81 -4.70 8.29
CA ILE A 93 -0.82 -6.09 7.83
C ILE A 93 -1.98 -6.27 6.85
N THR A 94 -1.70 -6.73 5.63
CA THR A 94 -2.74 -7.21 4.71
C THR A 94 -2.96 -8.70 4.94
N LEU A 95 -4.21 -9.09 5.19
CA LEU A 95 -4.60 -10.48 5.37
C LEU A 95 -5.99 -10.77 4.80
N ALA A 96 -6.27 -12.06 4.61
CA ALA A 96 -7.58 -12.57 4.25
C ALA A 96 -8.37 -12.97 5.51
N PRO A 97 -9.57 -12.41 5.77
CA PRO A 97 -10.32 -12.71 7.00
C PRO A 97 -10.95 -14.11 7.03
N GLU A 98 -11.16 -14.74 5.87
CA GLU A 98 -11.80 -16.05 5.74
C GLU A 98 -10.85 -17.22 5.99
N ILE A 99 -9.53 -16.99 6.05
CA ILE A 99 -8.57 -18.05 6.35
C ILE A 99 -8.60 -18.41 7.84
N GLU A 100 -8.25 -19.65 8.14
CA GLU A 100 -8.21 -20.15 9.50
C GLU A 100 -7.28 -19.33 10.41
N GLY A 101 -7.76 -19.02 11.62
CA GLY A 101 -7.02 -18.25 12.63
C GLY A 101 -7.18 -16.72 12.53
N SER A 102 -7.66 -16.18 11.40
CA SER A 102 -7.75 -14.73 11.18
C SER A 102 -8.63 -14.01 12.21
N GLU A 103 -9.80 -14.56 12.59
CA GLU A 103 -10.67 -13.91 13.58
C GLU A 103 -9.96 -13.69 14.93
N HIS A 104 -9.26 -14.70 15.43
CA HIS A 104 -8.52 -14.59 16.69
C HIS A 104 -7.35 -13.62 16.55
N PHE A 105 -6.59 -13.75 15.46
CA PHE A 105 -5.43 -12.90 15.17
C PHE A 105 -5.80 -11.42 15.08
N VAL A 106 -6.87 -11.09 14.34
CA VAL A 106 -7.35 -9.71 14.17
C VAL A 106 -7.81 -9.12 15.50
N LYS A 107 -8.61 -9.87 16.28
CA LYS A 107 -9.08 -9.40 17.59
C LYS A 107 -7.94 -9.19 18.59
N LEU A 108 -6.95 -10.08 18.58
CA LEU A 108 -5.76 -9.97 19.42
C LEU A 108 -4.98 -8.69 19.08
N LEU A 109 -4.62 -8.51 17.81
CA LEU A 109 -3.85 -7.36 17.36
C LEU A 109 -4.59 -6.04 17.58
N THR A 110 -5.89 -6.00 17.32
CA THR A 110 -6.71 -4.80 17.55
C THR A 110 -6.72 -4.40 19.03
N LYS A 111 -6.74 -5.39 19.94
CA LYS A 111 -6.76 -5.16 21.38
C LYS A 111 -5.40 -4.77 21.94
N GLU A 112 -4.34 -5.45 21.52
CA GLU A 112 -3.01 -5.35 22.14
C GLU A 112 -2.07 -4.40 21.39
N TYR A 113 -2.27 -4.19 20.10
CA TYR A 113 -1.40 -3.41 19.22
C TYR A 113 -2.23 -2.47 18.32
N PRO A 114 -2.96 -1.50 18.90
CA PRO A 114 -3.90 -0.64 18.16
C PRO A 114 -3.22 0.27 17.11
N HIS A 115 -1.89 0.38 17.11
CA HIS A 115 -1.12 1.08 16.08
C HIS A 115 -0.95 0.26 14.79
N VAL A 116 -1.25 -1.04 14.82
CA VAL A 116 -1.18 -1.93 13.65
C VAL A 116 -2.50 -1.88 12.91
N ILE A 117 -2.49 -1.33 11.70
CA ILE A 117 -3.64 -1.31 10.82
C ILE A 117 -3.82 -2.69 10.19
N LEU A 118 -5.00 -3.28 10.38
CA LEU A 118 -5.36 -4.54 9.74
C LEU A 118 -6.16 -4.24 8.48
N SER A 119 -5.68 -4.75 7.36
CA SER A 119 -6.21 -4.50 6.03
C SER A 119 -6.70 -5.77 5.36
N ILE A 120 -7.91 -5.76 4.80
CA ILE A 120 -8.40 -6.87 3.98
C ILE A 120 -7.81 -6.79 2.57
N GLY A 121 -7.25 -7.90 2.08
CA GLY A 121 -6.72 -8.01 0.72
C GLY A 121 -6.32 -9.45 0.40
N HIS A 122 -6.12 -9.76 -0.88
CA HIS A 122 -5.81 -11.12 -1.33
C HIS A 122 -6.78 -12.16 -0.75
N SER A 123 -8.08 -11.90 -0.89
CA SER A 123 -9.16 -12.58 -0.19
C SER A 123 -10.34 -12.85 -1.11
N ASP A 124 -11.02 -13.97 -0.89
CA ASP A 124 -12.28 -14.35 -1.55
C ASP A 124 -13.48 -14.22 -0.61
N ALA A 125 -13.32 -13.50 0.52
CA ALA A 125 -14.35 -13.31 1.52
C ALA A 125 -15.67 -12.81 0.90
N SER A 126 -16.76 -13.41 1.35
CA SER A 126 -18.11 -12.91 1.07
C SER A 126 -18.32 -11.51 1.66
N TYR A 127 -19.43 -10.89 1.28
CA TYR A 127 -19.84 -9.61 1.85
C TYR A 127 -20.00 -9.72 3.38
N GLU A 128 -20.65 -10.79 3.84
CA GLU A 128 -20.93 -11.05 5.25
C GLU A 128 -19.66 -11.32 6.05
N GLU A 129 -18.72 -12.12 5.52
CA GLU A 129 -17.42 -12.35 6.14
C GLU A 129 -16.60 -11.06 6.23
N SER A 130 -16.64 -10.24 5.18
CA SER A 130 -15.94 -8.94 5.16
C SER A 130 -16.50 -7.99 6.21
N GLN A 131 -17.82 -7.81 6.27
CA GLN A 131 -18.48 -6.98 7.30
C GLN A 131 -18.16 -7.47 8.71
N LYS A 132 -18.26 -8.78 8.96
CA LYS A 132 -17.91 -9.38 10.25
C LYS A 132 -16.43 -9.13 10.60
N SER A 133 -15.55 -9.14 9.61
CA SER A 133 -14.13 -8.86 9.83
C SER A 133 -13.84 -7.42 10.22
N PHE A 134 -14.68 -6.48 9.80
CA PHE A 134 -14.58 -5.09 10.23
C PHE A 134 -14.94 -4.95 11.71
N ASP A 135 -15.94 -5.70 12.20
CA ASP A 135 -16.27 -5.77 13.62
C ASP A 135 -15.15 -6.39 14.48
N TRP A 136 -14.26 -7.19 13.89
CA TRP A 136 -13.08 -7.72 14.58
C TRP A 136 -11.98 -6.68 14.75
N GLY A 137 -11.94 -5.66 13.88
CA GLY A 137 -10.96 -4.59 13.88
C GLY A 137 -10.25 -4.31 12.54
N ILE A 138 -10.57 -5.06 11.47
CA ILE A 138 -10.10 -4.67 10.13
C ILE A 138 -10.69 -3.30 9.78
N SER A 139 -9.81 -2.38 9.39
CA SER A 139 -10.17 -0.97 9.20
C SER A 139 -9.60 -0.36 7.93
N HIS A 140 -8.95 -1.17 7.10
CA HIS A 140 -8.45 -0.81 5.78
C HIS A 140 -8.73 -1.90 4.74
N ALA A 141 -8.67 -1.57 3.45
CA ALA A 141 -8.73 -2.52 2.35
C ALA A 141 -7.62 -2.20 1.34
N THR A 142 -6.79 -3.18 1.06
CA THR A 142 -5.59 -3.06 0.21
C THR A 142 -5.97 -3.18 -1.26
N HIS A 143 -5.38 -2.34 -2.10
CA HIS A 143 -5.50 -2.19 -3.56
C HIS A 143 -6.86 -2.61 -4.11
N LEU A 144 -7.92 -1.95 -3.63
CA LEU A 144 -9.32 -2.33 -3.87
C LEU A 144 -9.55 -2.81 -5.30
N PHE A 145 -10.31 -3.90 -5.45
CA PHE A 145 -10.55 -4.70 -6.67
C PHE A 145 -9.47 -5.72 -7.04
N ASN A 146 -8.20 -5.48 -6.73
CA ASN A 146 -7.10 -6.35 -7.12
C ASN A 146 -6.98 -7.53 -6.15
N ALA A 147 -6.81 -8.74 -6.70
CA ALA A 147 -6.76 -9.97 -5.89
C ALA A 147 -7.94 -10.15 -4.92
N MET A 148 -9.14 -9.71 -5.33
CA MET A 148 -10.40 -9.84 -4.58
C MET A 148 -11.43 -10.65 -5.37
N ASN A 149 -12.56 -10.99 -4.75
CA ASN A 149 -13.74 -11.40 -5.51
C ASN A 149 -14.32 -10.23 -6.33
N PRO A 150 -14.80 -10.49 -7.57
CA PRO A 150 -15.42 -9.44 -8.38
C PRO A 150 -16.68 -8.88 -7.71
N TYR A 151 -16.89 -7.56 -7.84
CA TYR A 151 -18.13 -6.94 -7.41
C TYR A 151 -19.30 -7.40 -8.27
N HIS A 152 -20.29 -8.06 -7.66
CA HIS A 152 -21.50 -8.51 -8.34
C HIS A 152 -22.76 -8.12 -7.53
N HIS A 153 -23.79 -7.59 -8.19
CA HIS A 153 -25.00 -7.05 -7.52
C HIS A 153 -25.71 -8.01 -6.54
N ARG A 154 -25.66 -9.34 -6.76
CA ARG A 154 -26.18 -10.38 -5.84
C ARG A 154 -25.16 -10.92 -4.83
N LYS A 155 -23.87 -10.71 -5.08
CA LYS A 155 -22.75 -11.20 -4.26
C LYS A 155 -21.70 -10.09 -4.23
N PRO A 156 -21.94 -9.04 -3.42
CA PRO A 156 -21.14 -7.80 -3.52
C PRO A 156 -19.68 -8.00 -3.10
N GLY A 157 -19.39 -9.05 -2.32
CA GLY A 157 -18.04 -9.39 -1.90
C GLY A 157 -17.38 -8.31 -1.06
N ILE A 158 -16.05 -8.30 -1.08
CA ILE A 158 -15.21 -7.35 -0.34
C ILE A 158 -15.52 -5.92 -0.78
N VAL A 159 -15.59 -5.67 -2.10
CA VAL A 159 -15.84 -4.33 -2.64
C VAL A 159 -17.17 -3.77 -2.14
N GLY A 160 -18.23 -4.58 -2.13
CA GLY A 160 -19.51 -4.16 -1.60
C GLY A 160 -19.46 -3.84 -0.10
N ALA A 161 -18.73 -4.64 0.68
CA ALA A 161 -18.56 -4.39 2.11
C ALA A 161 -17.76 -3.11 2.38
N VAL A 162 -16.71 -2.85 1.61
CA VAL A 162 -15.93 -1.61 1.70
C VAL A 162 -16.78 -0.40 1.31
N PHE A 163 -17.64 -0.51 0.30
CA PHE A 163 -18.55 0.56 -0.09
C PHE A 163 -19.65 0.84 0.93
N ASP A 164 -20.13 -0.19 1.64
CA ASP A 164 -21.14 -0.08 2.69
C ASP A 164 -20.54 0.07 4.10
N SER A 165 -19.37 0.71 4.23
CA SER A 165 -18.72 0.89 5.53
C SER A 165 -17.85 2.14 5.60
N ASP A 166 -17.39 2.44 6.82
CA ASP A 166 -16.44 3.50 7.10
C ASP A 166 -14.97 3.07 6.95
N VAL A 167 -14.73 1.82 6.56
CA VAL A 167 -13.39 1.28 6.29
C VAL A 167 -12.71 2.11 5.21
N THR A 168 -11.47 2.53 5.48
CA THR A 168 -10.61 3.17 4.48
C THR A 168 -10.18 2.18 3.41
N CYS A 169 -9.89 2.63 2.20
CA CYS A 169 -9.34 1.77 1.16
C CYS A 169 -8.25 2.50 0.40
N ASP A 170 -7.30 1.75 -0.11
CA ASP A 170 -6.33 2.26 -1.05
C ASP A 170 -6.58 1.75 -2.49
N ILE A 171 -6.09 2.51 -3.47
CA ILE A 171 -6.24 2.17 -4.89
C ILE A 171 -4.99 2.57 -5.69
N ILE A 172 -4.71 1.77 -6.73
CA ILE A 172 -3.63 2.03 -7.69
C ILE A 172 -4.23 2.80 -8.88
N ALA A 173 -3.84 4.06 -9.02
CA ALA A 173 -4.35 4.97 -10.05
C ALA A 173 -3.40 5.08 -11.26
N ASP A 174 -3.01 3.96 -11.86
CA ASP A 174 -2.10 3.88 -13.02
C ASP A 174 -2.80 3.70 -14.37
N LEU A 175 -4.14 3.61 -14.36
CA LEU A 175 -4.98 3.34 -15.54
C LEU A 175 -4.80 1.93 -16.14
N VAL A 176 -4.03 1.06 -15.48
CA VAL A 176 -3.79 -0.33 -15.88
C VAL A 176 -4.48 -1.28 -14.91
N HIS A 177 -4.23 -1.13 -13.61
CA HIS A 177 -4.92 -1.86 -12.54
C HIS A 177 -6.37 -1.42 -12.43
N THR A 178 -6.61 -0.10 -12.59
CA THR A 178 -7.93 0.47 -12.37
C THR A 178 -8.38 1.30 -13.57
N HIS A 179 -9.53 0.93 -14.15
CA HIS A 179 -10.14 1.71 -15.21
C HIS A 179 -10.56 3.12 -14.73
N PRO A 180 -10.41 4.19 -15.54
CA PRO A 180 -10.81 5.56 -15.17
C PRO A 180 -12.20 5.70 -14.52
N SER A 181 -13.21 5.02 -15.06
CA SER A 181 -14.57 5.07 -14.50
C SER A 181 -14.67 4.49 -13.09
N THR A 182 -13.82 3.53 -12.76
CA THR A 182 -13.76 2.91 -11.44
C THR A 182 -13.07 3.84 -10.43
N LEU A 183 -12.02 4.58 -10.85
CA LEU A 183 -11.42 5.63 -10.02
C LEU A 183 -12.48 6.69 -9.63
N GLU A 184 -13.27 7.15 -10.60
CA GLU A 184 -14.36 8.11 -10.37
C GLU A 184 -15.47 7.54 -9.48
N LEU A 185 -15.79 6.25 -9.60
CA LEU A 185 -16.76 5.59 -8.72
C LEU A 185 -16.26 5.56 -7.27
N VAL A 186 -15.03 5.08 -7.07
CA VAL A 186 -14.48 4.90 -5.72
C VAL A 186 -14.37 6.23 -4.99
N GLN A 187 -13.89 7.28 -5.65
CA GLN A 187 -13.77 8.59 -4.99
C GLN A 187 -15.13 9.15 -4.58
N LYS A 188 -16.18 8.98 -5.40
CA LYS A 188 -17.55 9.41 -5.05
C LYS A 188 -18.11 8.69 -3.82
N VAL A 189 -17.81 7.40 -3.70
CA VAL A 189 -18.32 6.56 -2.61
C VAL A 189 -17.50 6.76 -1.34
N LYS A 190 -16.17 6.75 -1.43
CA LYS A 190 -15.26 6.72 -0.28
C LYS A 190 -14.75 8.08 0.16
N LYS A 191 -14.64 9.06 -0.76
CA LYS A 191 -14.24 10.44 -0.46
C LYS A 191 -12.99 10.50 0.42
N GLU A 192 -13.09 11.06 1.63
CA GLU A 192 -12.01 11.20 2.61
C GLU A 192 -11.51 9.86 3.22
N LYS A 193 -12.00 8.72 2.72
CA LYS A 193 -11.56 7.37 3.08
C LYS A 193 -10.74 6.69 1.97
N LEU A 194 -10.51 7.39 0.85
CA LEU A 194 -9.70 6.93 -0.26
C LEU A 194 -8.24 7.36 -0.07
N ILE A 195 -7.33 6.40 -0.13
CA ILE A 195 -5.88 6.60 -0.17
C ILE A 195 -5.37 6.20 -1.56
N LEU A 196 -4.46 6.98 -2.15
CA LEU A 196 -3.75 6.52 -3.34
C LEU A 196 -2.45 5.85 -2.93
N ILE A 197 -2.18 4.70 -3.51
CA ILE A 197 -0.91 3.99 -3.38
C ILE A 197 -0.29 3.77 -4.76
N THR A 198 1.01 3.50 -4.78
CA THR A 198 1.66 3.10 -6.01
C THR A 198 1.62 1.58 -6.20
N ASP A 199 1.77 0.80 -5.13
CA ASP A 199 2.11 -0.62 -5.23
C ASP A 199 3.32 -0.86 -6.18
N ALA A 200 4.27 0.08 -6.15
CA ALA A 200 5.38 0.07 -7.10
C ALA A 200 6.38 -1.03 -6.74
N MET A 201 6.64 -1.92 -7.71
CA MET A 201 7.70 -2.90 -7.60
C MET A 201 9.06 -2.29 -7.97
N ARG A 202 10.16 -3.06 -7.88
CA ARG A 202 11.55 -2.56 -8.08
C ARG A 202 11.82 -1.86 -9.42
N ALA A 203 10.93 -2.00 -10.40
CA ALA A 203 11.00 -1.31 -11.68
C ALA A 203 10.37 0.10 -11.66
N GLY A 204 9.73 0.50 -10.55
CA GLY A 204 9.26 1.87 -10.34
C GLY A 204 10.41 2.86 -10.51
N CYS A 205 10.21 3.87 -11.35
CA CYS A 205 11.24 4.83 -11.77
C CYS A 205 12.45 4.25 -12.55
N MET A 206 12.40 2.99 -12.98
CA MET A 206 13.45 2.35 -13.79
C MET A 206 13.07 2.31 -15.30
N LYS A 207 14.01 1.91 -16.15
CA LYS A 207 13.75 1.70 -17.58
C LYS A 207 12.90 0.43 -17.80
N CYS A 208 12.19 0.35 -18.93
CA CYS A 208 11.56 -0.90 -19.36
C CYS A 208 12.60 -2.04 -19.44
N GLY A 209 12.21 -3.25 -19.06
CA GLY A 209 13.14 -4.37 -18.91
C GLY A 209 12.55 -5.55 -18.15
N VAL A 210 13.40 -6.50 -17.78
CA VAL A 210 13.04 -7.68 -17.00
C VAL A 210 13.54 -7.51 -15.57
N TYR A 211 12.65 -7.74 -14.61
CA TYR A 211 12.90 -7.57 -13.19
C TYR A 211 12.42 -8.78 -12.40
N ASP A 212 12.78 -8.80 -11.12
CA ASP A 212 12.36 -9.84 -10.17
C ASP A 212 11.32 -9.28 -9.19
N LEU A 213 10.30 -10.07 -8.87
CA LEU A 213 9.33 -9.80 -7.82
C LEU A 213 9.07 -11.09 -7.04
N GLY A 214 9.61 -11.19 -5.83
CA GLY A 214 9.46 -12.37 -5.00
C GLY A 214 10.00 -13.67 -5.65
N GLY A 215 11.11 -13.60 -6.38
CA GLY A 215 11.68 -14.74 -7.10
C GLY A 215 11.03 -15.00 -8.47
N ARG A 216 10.01 -14.22 -8.86
CA ARG A 216 9.30 -14.36 -10.12
C ARG A 216 9.77 -13.34 -11.14
N ARG A 217 9.92 -13.79 -12.39
CA ARG A 217 10.29 -12.96 -13.54
C ARG A 217 9.13 -12.05 -13.95
N VAL A 218 9.38 -10.74 -13.99
CA VAL A 218 8.41 -9.70 -14.38
C VAL A 218 8.94 -8.93 -15.58
N GLU A 219 8.12 -8.83 -16.63
CA GLU A 219 8.40 -8.00 -17.80
C GLU A 219 7.71 -6.64 -17.66
N VAL A 220 8.47 -5.57 -17.86
CA VAL A 220 7.99 -4.20 -17.81
C VAL A 220 8.09 -3.56 -19.19
N ASP A 221 6.93 -3.25 -19.78
CA ASP A 221 6.82 -2.50 -21.03
C ASP A 221 5.71 -1.45 -20.90
N LYS A 222 6.00 -0.22 -21.37
CA LYS A 222 5.05 0.91 -21.44
C LYS A 222 4.19 1.12 -20.19
N GLY A 223 4.81 1.07 -19.00
CA GLY A 223 4.12 1.34 -17.74
C GLY A 223 3.35 0.14 -17.15
N LYS A 224 3.42 -1.03 -17.78
CA LYS A 224 2.76 -2.25 -17.31
C LYS A 224 3.81 -3.28 -16.87
N ALA A 225 3.63 -3.85 -15.67
CA ALA A 225 4.45 -4.93 -15.13
C ALA A 225 3.65 -6.24 -15.12
N ILE A 226 4.10 -7.26 -15.85
CA ILE A 226 3.39 -8.54 -15.98
C ILE A 226 4.30 -9.74 -15.74
N LEU A 227 3.71 -10.78 -15.16
CA LEU A 227 4.27 -12.12 -15.10
C LEU A 227 4.12 -12.84 -16.46
N GLU A 228 4.78 -13.97 -16.61
CA GLU A 228 4.75 -14.78 -17.85
C GLU A 228 3.34 -15.29 -18.20
N ASP A 229 2.47 -15.45 -17.20
CA ASP A 229 1.07 -15.85 -17.36
C ASP A 229 0.12 -14.67 -17.66
N GLY A 230 0.64 -13.44 -17.74
CA GLY A 230 -0.11 -12.21 -17.99
C GLY A 230 -0.69 -11.54 -16.74
N THR A 231 -0.49 -12.11 -15.55
CA THR A 231 -0.90 -11.53 -14.26
C THR A 231 -0.13 -10.22 -14.00
N LEU A 232 -0.82 -9.18 -13.53
CA LEU A 232 -0.16 -7.94 -13.09
C LEU A 232 0.69 -8.20 -11.83
N ALA A 233 1.91 -7.65 -11.82
CA ALA A 233 2.88 -7.88 -10.75
C ALA A 233 3.38 -6.55 -10.18
N GLY A 234 2.58 -6.00 -9.26
CA GLY A 234 2.71 -4.62 -8.80
C GLY A 234 2.57 -3.64 -9.96
N SER A 235 2.95 -2.39 -9.71
CA SER A 235 2.96 -1.33 -10.70
C SER A 235 4.38 -0.76 -10.91
N VAL A 236 4.48 0.17 -11.87
CA VAL A 236 5.63 1.09 -11.98
C VAL A 236 5.20 2.55 -11.81
N LEU A 237 4.04 2.75 -11.16
CA LEU A 237 3.41 4.05 -10.93
C LEU A 237 4.28 4.93 -10.03
N LYS A 238 4.43 6.19 -10.42
CA LYS A 238 4.99 7.24 -9.57
C LYS A 238 3.86 7.97 -8.85
N MET A 239 4.10 8.44 -7.64
CA MET A 239 3.05 9.08 -6.85
C MET A 239 2.47 10.33 -7.55
N ASN A 240 3.34 11.18 -8.10
CA ASN A 240 2.92 12.35 -8.87
C ASN A 240 2.10 12.01 -10.14
N ASP A 241 2.37 10.85 -10.76
CA ASP A 241 1.61 10.38 -11.92
C ASP A 241 0.22 9.88 -11.47
N ALA A 242 0.10 9.27 -10.29
CA ALA A 242 -1.18 8.90 -9.68
C ALA A 242 -2.07 10.14 -9.48
N LEU A 243 -1.49 11.24 -8.98
CA LEU A 243 -2.20 12.52 -8.82
C LEU A 243 -2.66 13.09 -10.16
N SER A 244 -1.78 13.04 -11.18
CA SER A 244 -2.10 13.48 -12.53
C SER A 244 -3.26 12.68 -13.15
N ASN A 245 -3.26 11.36 -12.96
CA ASN A 245 -4.32 10.47 -13.43
C ASN A 245 -5.64 10.75 -12.72
N MET A 246 -5.64 10.92 -11.39
CA MET A 246 -6.85 11.27 -10.65
C MET A 246 -7.42 12.62 -11.10
N ARG A 247 -6.57 13.62 -11.34
CA ARG A 247 -7.00 14.93 -11.87
C ARG A 247 -7.62 14.83 -13.26
N ALA A 248 -7.08 14.00 -14.13
CA ALA A 248 -7.55 13.85 -15.51
C ALA A 248 -8.86 13.06 -15.60
N HIS A 249 -9.11 12.14 -14.67
CA HIS A 249 -10.15 11.12 -14.81
C HIS A 249 -11.24 11.15 -13.73
N THR A 250 -11.14 12.04 -12.75
CA THR A 250 -12.12 12.14 -11.67
C THR A 250 -12.58 13.57 -11.44
N THR A 251 -13.66 13.72 -10.68
CA THR A 251 -14.19 15.02 -10.25
C THR A 251 -13.55 15.55 -8.96
N MET A 252 -12.50 14.90 -8.44
CA MET A 252 -11.80 15.37 -7.25
C MET A 252 -11.14 16.73 -7.49
N SER A 253 -11.29 17.62 -6.52
CA SER A 253 -10.53 18.87 -6.45
C SER A 253 -9.05 18.60 -6.18
N LEU A 254 -8.20 19.60 -6.46
CA LEU A 254 -6.77 19.53 -6.15
C LEU A 254 -6.51 19.22 -4.66
N ILE A 255 -7.32 19.80 -3.75
CA ILE A 255 -7.19 19.59 -2.31
C ILE A 255 -7.52 18.14 -1.94
N GLU A 256 -8.61 17.58 -2.48
CA GLU A 256 -8.98 16.18 -2.24
C GLU A 256 -7.91 15.22 -2.77
N ILE A 257 -7.36 15.50 -3.97
CA ILE A 257 -6.28 14.71 -4.56
C ILE A 257 -5.04 14.73 -3.67
N VAL A 258 -4.59 15.91 -3.22
CA VAL A 258 -3.43 16.02 -2.32
C VAL A 258 -3.72 15.33 -0.98
N ASN A 259 -4.90 15.51 -0.40
CA ASN A 259 -5.28 14.87 0.87
C ASN A 259 -5.23 13.34 0.80
N SER A 260 -5.55 12.74 -0.35
CA SER A 260 -5.54 11.29 -0.57
C SER A 260 -4.15 10.64 -0.49
N VAL A 261 -3.07 11.44 -0.55
CA VAL A 261 -1.68 10.97 -0.43
C VAL A 261 -0.92 11.61 0.74
N THR A 262 -1.56 12.50 1.48
CA THR A 262 -0.94 13.23 2.60
C THR A 262 -1.76 13.08 3.88
N LYS A 263 -2.79 13.90 4.05
CA LYS A 263 -3.62 13.98 5.26
C LYS A 263 -4.30 12.65 5.61
N ILE A 264 -4.93 11.99 4.64
CA ILE A 264 -5.70 10.77 4.88
C ILE A 264 -4.79 9.61 5.31
N PRO A 265 -3.69 9.26 4.59
CA PRO A 265 -2.78 8.22 5.07
C PRO A 265 -2.08 8.59 6.39
N ALA A 266 -1.69 9.85 6.61
CA ALA A 266 -1.08 10.27 7.88
C ALA A 266 -2.04 10.17 9.06
N ALA A 267 -3.31 10.56 8.89
CA ALA A 267 -4.35 10.39 9.90
C ALA A 267 -4.61 8.90 10.18
N LYS A 268 -4.61 8.06 9.14
CA LYS A 268 -4.78 6.62 9.28
C LYS A 268 -3.64 5.97 10.09
N LEU A 269 -2.42 6.45 9.91
CA LEU A 269 -1.24 6.03 10.68
C LEU A 269 -1.13 6.69 12.06
N GLY A 270 -1.97 7.69 12.37
CA GLY A 270 -1.94 8.41 13.65
C GLY A 270 -0.68 9.25 13.87
N ILE A 271 -0.08 9.79 12.79
CA ILE A 271 1.19 10.54 12.85
C ILE A 271 1.01 12.02 12.51
N PRO A 272 1.83 12.94 13.06
CA PRO A 272 1.75 14.37 12.81
C PRO A 272 2.41 14.76 11.47
N LYS A 273 1.87 14.20 10.37
CA LYS A 273 2.29 14.45 8.98
C LYS A 273 1.07 14.75 8.10
N GLY A 274 1.33 15.12 6.85
CA GLY A 274 0.31 15.21 5.81
C GLY A 274 -0.49 16.52 5.80
N GLU A 275 -0.17 17.46 6.68
CA GLU A 275 -0.73 18.81 6.69
C GLU A 275 0.39 19.84 6.94
N LEU A 276 0.31 21.01 6.30
CA LEU A 276 1.18 22.13 6.61
C LEU A 276 0.62 22.87 7.84
N ARG A 277 1.03 22.42 9.02
CA ARG A 277 0.53 22.90 10.31
C ARG A 277 1.66 23.00 11.35
N GLU A 278 1.56 23.96 12.26
CA GLU A 278 2.49 24.03 13.40
C GLU A 278 2.48 22.71 14.19
N GLY A 279 3.68 22.26 14.58
CA GLY A 279 3.89 20.99 15.29
C GLY A 279 3.92 19.74 14.40
N TYR A 280 3.77 19.87 13.07
CA TYR A 280 3.92 18.77 12.13
C TYR A 280 5.32 18.77 11.51
N ASP A 281 5.75 17.60 11.04
CA ASP A 281 7.06 17.48 10.39
C ASP A 281 7.13 18.34 9.11
N ALA A 282 8.27 19.00 8.90
CA ALA A 282 8.55 19.80 7.72
C ALA A 282 8.88 18.92 6.48
N ASP A 283 7.94 18.04 6.15
CA ASP A 283 7.93 17.21 4.95
C ASP A 283 7.05 17.90 3.89
N ILE A 284 7.68 18.52 2.90
CA ILE A 284 7.02 19.45 1.97
C ILE A 284 7.42 19.11 0.54
N VAL A 285 6.46 19.15 -0.37
CA VAL A 285 6.68 18.94 -1.81
C VAL A 285 6.25 20.20 -2.55
N ILE A 286 7.11 20.68 -3.43
CA ILE A 286 6.81 21.78 -4.36
C ILE A 286 6.69 21.16 -5.75
N PHE A 287 5.55 21.36 -6.41
CA PHE A 287 5.27 20.84 -7.74
C PHE A 287 4.58 21.90 -8.61
N ASP A 288 4.69 21.75 -9.93
CA ASP A 288 4.06 22.67 -10.90
C ASP A 288 2.57 22.34 -11.15
N GLU A 289 1.91 23.08 -12.02
CA GLU A 289 0.52 22.83 -12.39
C GLU A 289 0.27 21.45 -13.03
N ASN A 290 1.28 20.63 -13.31
CA ASN A 290 1.14 19.28 -13.84
C ASN A 290 1.60 18.19 -12.87
N PHE A 291 1.77 18.53 -11.59
CA PHE A 291 2.37 17.65 -10.59
C PHE A 291 3.82 17.25 -10.92
N SER A 292 4.53 17.98 -11.79
CA SER A 292 5.97 17.76 -11.93
C SER A 292 6.67 18.24 -10.67
N ILE A 293 7.46 17.36 -10.04
CA ILE A 293 8.15 17.69 -8.79
C ILE A 293 9.30 18.66 -9.06
N ILE A 294 9.26 19.80 -8.36
CA ILE A 294 10.29 20.85 -8.39
C ILE A 294 11.27 20.64 -7.24
N SER A 295 10.76 20.37 -6.03
CA SER A 295 11.58 20.13 -4.86
C SER A 295 10.85 19.29 -3.82
N THR A 296 11.61 18.47 -3.09
CA THR A 296 11.12 17.66 -1.97
C THR A 296 11.97 17.97 -0.75
N ILE A 297 11.30 18.35 0.34
CA ILE A 297 11.86 18.71 1.63
C ILE A 297 11.46 17.60 2.60
N VAL A 298 12.42 17.07 3.35
CA VAL A 298 12.19 16.05 4.38
C VAL A 298 12.80 16.55 5.68
N LYS A 299 12.01 16.58 6.75
CA LYS A 299 12.42 17.09 8.08
C LYS A 299 13.10 18.47 8.02
N GLY A 300 12.61 19.34 7.12
CA GLY A 300 13.11 20.70 6.95
C GLY A 300 14.34 20.85 6.04
N GLU A 301 14.89 19.75 5.52
CA GLU A 301 16.03 19.78 4.61
C GLU A 301 15.59 19.53 3.16
N VAL A 302 16.10 20.32 2.22
CA VAL A 302 15.89 20.07 0.78
C VAL A 302 16.67 18.83 0.38
N LYS A 303 15.98 17.71 0.13
CA LYS A 303 16.58 16.43 -0.28
C LYS A 303 16.50 16.18 -1.78
N TYR A 304 15.59 16.85 -2.49
CA TYR A 304 15.51 16.80 -3.95
C TYR A 304 15.22 18.19 -4.53
N LYS A 305 15.85 18.47 -5.67
CA LYS A 305 15.62 19.67 -6.48
C LYS A 305 15.87 19.32 -7.94
N ARG A 306 14.92 19.65 -8.81
CA ARG A 306 15.01 19.46 -10.26
C ARG A 306 15.95 20.46 -10.93
#